data_AF-A0A1U9P408-F1
#
_entry.id   AF-A0A1U9P408-F1
#
_cell.length_a   1.000
_cell.length_b   1.000
_cell.length_c   1.000
_cell.angle_alpha   90.00
_cell.angle_beta   90.00
_cell.angle_gamma   90.00
#
_symmetry.space_group_name_H-M   'P 1'
#
loop_
_entity.id
_entity.type
_entity.pdbx_description
1 polymer ?
#
loop_
_entity_poly.entity_id
_entity_poly.type
_entity_poly.pdbx_seq_one_letter_code
_entity_poly.pdbx_strand_id
1 'polypeptide(L)'
;MKQTEALIRLYDVPPSGPALEPGGPPSSPPHAAPYVPWFKPAAGPRAETFVELHGDGAVLGRCGINTRGPGTVGPCEVSAAVTAALRAQVYWLLVHVALERLEWLGYAYALVTVDEHADGFPPALRQASWWVPDPTGHKSAVSRDDKSLEWADLFIDLRTWTPSDTPTSLTVNGRDLWVRRPEASEALLLVDWLRETFGGGWASEIQRSFSRDPISSVIVVDRDKALAPKDRLLGFLAYDTARLGMLSTIALVPEARGHDLALSVALIEECLREARASGMSYAVLGGVGEARLAALRAFSALWTIPGSCPGIFGRGVRN
;
A
#
# COMPACT_ATOMS: atom_id res chain seq x y z
N MET A 1 8.91 -2.99 -23.16
CA MET A 1 9.78 -2.41 -22.13
C MET A 1 10.05 -3.49 -21.09
N LYS A 2 11.27 -3.66 -20.58
CA LYS A 2 11.53 -4.62 -19.50
C LYS A 2 10.77 -4.11 -18.27
N GLN A 3 9.95 -4.93 -17.61
CA GLN A 3 9.31 -4.52 -16.35
C GLN A 3 10.41 -4.36 -15.31
N THR A 4 10.54 -3.15 -14.77
CA THR A 4 11.65 -2.76 -13.89
C THR A 4 11.21 -2.61 -12.44
N GLU A 5 9.91 -2.62 -12.14
CA GLU A 5 9.40 -2.43 -10.79
C GLU A 5 8.53 -3.62 -10.33
N ALA A 6 8.80 -4.08 -9.13
CA ALA A 6 8.05 -5.12 -8.46
C ALA A 6 7.36 -4.54 -7.22
N LEU A 7 6.07 -4.84 -7.07
CA LEU A 7 5.34 -4.65 -5.82
C LEU A 7 5.52 -5.90 -4.97
N ILE A 8 6.09 -5.75 -3.77
CA ILE A 8 6.36 -6.85 -2.84
C ILE A 8 5.29 -6.88 -1.75
N ARG A 9 4.63 -8.02 -1.55
CA ARG A 9 3.76 -8.31 -0.40
C ARG A 9 4.62 -8.56 0.83
N LEU A 10 4.79 -7.55 1.69
CA LEU A 10 5.72 -7.62 2.81
C LEU A 10 5.36 -8.73 3.80
N TYR A 11 4.07 -8.96 4.01
CA TYR A 11 3.55 -10.01 4.91
C TYR A 11 3.77 -11.45 4.40
N ASP A 12 4.31 -11.62 3.19
CA ASP A 12 4.73 -12.91 2.61
C ASP A 12 6.27 -13.04 2.51
N VAL A 13 7.02 -12.00 2.88
CA VAL A 13 8.48 -12.03 2.86
C VAL A 13 8.98 -12.73 4.13
N PRO A 14 9.76 -13.82 4.03
CA PRO A 14 10.37 -14.42 5.22
C PRO A 14 11.44 -13.49 5.80
N PRO A 15 11.75 -13.59 7.10
CA PRO A 15 12.84 -12.84 7.70
C PRO A 15 14.16 -13.03 6.95
N SER A 16 14.97 -11.98 6.87
CA SER A 16 16.32 -12.02 6.33
C SER A 16 17.15 -12.94 7.23
N GLY A 17 17.47 -14.12 6.73
CA GLY A 17 18.26 -15.10 7.47
C GLY A 17 19.67 -14.56 7.73
N PRO A 18 20.27 -14.79 8.91
CA PRO A 18 21.64 -14.41 9.19
C PRO A 18 22.61 -15.43 8.57
N ALA A 19 22.76 -15.43 7.25
CA ALA A 19 23.92 -16.00 6.57
C ALA A 19 23.82 -15.70 5.07
N LEU A 20 24.75 -14.91 4.55
CA LEU A 20 25.15 -15.11 3.17
C LEU A 20 25.80 -16.49 3.12
N GLU A 21 25.09 -17.51 2.64
CA GLU A 21 25.66 -18.84 2.39
C GLU A 21 26.94 -18.64 1.55
N PRO A 22 28.12 -19.01 2.06
CA PRO A 22 29.32 -19.02 1.25
C PRO A 22 29.14 -20.16 0.26
N GLY A 23 28.94 -19.84 -1.02
CA GLY A 23 28.93 -20.84 -2.08
C GLY A 23 30.30 -21.54 -2.15
N GLY A 24 30.46 -22.62 -1.41
CA GLY A 24 31.68 -23.43 -1.36
C GLY A 24 31.50 -24.66 -0.45
N PRO A 25 32.18 -25.79 -0.73
CA PRO A 25 32.03 -27.02 0.05
C PRO A 25 32.48 -26.82 1.51
N PRO A 26 31.92 -27.58 2.46
CA PRO A 26 32.08 -27.34 3.89
C PRO A 26 33.50 -27.69 4.33
N SER A 27 34.33 -26.67 4.59
CA SER A 27 35.62 -26.84 5.25
C SER A 27 35.98 -25.62 6.12
N SER A 28 35.41 -25.59 7.35
CA SER A 28 35.88 -24.90 8.58
C SER A 28 36.00 -23.35 8.63
N PRO A 29 35.94 -22.73 9.82
CA PRO A 29 34.85 -22.59 10.79
C PRO A 29 34.08 -21.24 10.63
N PRO A 30 32.92 -21.03 11.31
CA PRO A 30 32.06 -19.85 11.09
C PRO A 30 32.55 -18.64 11.90
N HIS A 31 33.33 -17.77 11.27
CA HIS A 31 33.61 -16.43 11.80
C HIS A 31 33.64 -15.40 10.66
N ALA A 32 32.70 -15.47 9.72
CA ALA A 32 32.30 -14.26 9.02
C ALA A 32 31.63 -13.37 10.06
N ALA A 33 32.17 -12.19 10.34
CA ALA A 33 31.47 -11.23 11.20
C ALA A 33 30.04 -11.06 10.64
N PRO A 34 28.99 -11.17 11.48
CA PRO A 34 27.63 -11.06 10.99
C PRO A 34 27.47 -9.71 10.32
N TYR A 35 26.90 -9.68 9.12
CA TYR A 35 26.55 -8.42 8.49
C TYR A 35 25.55 -7.69 9.40
N VAL A 36 25.86 -6.46 9.77
CA VAL A 36 25.03 -5.68 10.69
C VAL A 36 24.31 -4.59 9.92
N PRO A 37 22.97 -4.59 9.89
CA PRO A 37 22.22 -3.49 9.31
C PRO A 37 22.24 -2.29 10.26
N TRP A 38 22.58 -1.11 9.72
CA TRP A 38 22.46 0.16 10.41
C TRP A 38 21.40 1.03 9.72
N PHE A 39 20.40 1.48 10.47
CA PHE A 39 19.32 2.30 9.94
C PHE A 39 19.53 3.76 10.32
N LYS A 40 19.47 4.66 9.33
CA LYS A 40 19.39 6.09 9.62
C LYS A 40 18.05 6.38 10.33
N PRO A 41 18.03 7.19 11.41
CA PRO A 41 16.79 7.64 12.02
C PRO A 41 15.93 8.45 11.04
N ALA A 42 14.62 8.26 11.10
CA ALA A 42 13.63 8.94 10.27
C ALA A 42 12.67 9.75 11.15
N ALA A 43 12.19 10.90 10.66
CA ALA A 43 11.23 11.75 11.39
C ALA A 43 9.85 11.09 11.58
N GLY A 44 9.54 10.08 10.77
CA GLY A 44 8.31 9.31 10.83
C GLY A 44 8.34 8.16 9.82
N PRO A 45 7.30 7.31 9.78
CA PRO A 45 7.33 6.10 8.98
C PRO A 45 7.27 6.34 7.46
N ARG A 46 6.83 7.54 7.05
CA ARG A 46 6.79 7.97 5.64
C ARG A 46 8.01 8.80 5.23
N ALA A 47 8.87 9.19 6.17
CA ALA A 47 10.00 10.04 5.89
C ALA A 47 11.11 9.25 5.16
N GLU A 48 11.87 9.96 4.33
CA GLU A 48 13.05 9.42 3.69
C GLU A 48 14.08 8.97 4.72
N THR A 49 14.65 7.81 4.48
CA THR A 49 15.77 7.28 5.26
C THR A 49 16.58 6.30 4.41
N PHE A 50 17.53 5.60 5.01
CA PHE A 50 18.26 4.52 4.36
C PHE A 50 18.72 3.48 5.38
N VAL A 51 19.05 2.31 4.86
CA VAL A 51 19.79 1.27 5.57
C VAL A 51 21.18 1.12 4.97
N GLU A 52 22.17 0.90 5.82
CA GLU A 52 23.51 0.47 5.44
C GLU A 52 23.76 -0.94 5.93
N LEU A 53 24.52 -1.71 5.15
CA LEU A 53 25.01 -3.00 5.59
C LEU A 53 26.49 -2.87 5.95
N HIS A 54 26.84 -3.25 7.16
CA HIS A 54 28.20 -3.19 7.69
C HIS A 54 28.77 -4.61 7.82
N GLY A 55 30.05 -4.80 7.48
CA GLY A 55 30.77 -6.06 7.67
C GLY A 55 32.27 -5.79 7.79
N ASP A 56 32.93 -6.50 8.72
CA ASP A 56 34.36 -6.32 9.04
C ASP A 56 34.77 -4.85 9.28
N GLY A 57 33.88 -4.06 9.89
CA GLY A 57 34.11 -2.65 10.19
C GLY A 57 33.98 -1.69 8.98
N ALA A 58 33.52 -2.17 7.83
CA ALA A 58 33.32 -1.39 6.62
C ALA A 58 31.85 -1.36 6.17
N VAL A 59 31.46 -0.27 5.48
CA VAL A 59 30.16 -0.17 4.81
C VAL A 59 30.22 -0.93 3.47
N LEU A 60 29.41 -1.98 3.36
CA LEU A 60 29.31 -2.83 2.18
C LEU A 60 28.34 -2.28 1.15
N GLY A 61 27.38 -1.46 1.57
CA GLY A 61 26.48 -0.76 0.69
C GLY A 61 25.34 -0.10 1.46
N ARG A 62 24.48 0.57 0.72
CA ARG A 62 23.36 1.35 1.25
C ARG A 62 22.14 1.12 0.37
N CYS A 63 20.95 1.10 0.96
CA CYS A 63 19.73 1.26 0.20
C CYS A 63 18.81 2.34 0.78
N GLY A 64 18.34 3.23 -0.08
CA GLY A 64 17.35 4.23 0.26
C GLY A 64 16.00 3.60 0.58
N ILE A 65 15.27 4.24 1.49
CA ILE A 65 13.91 3.90 1.88
C ILE A 65 13.08 5.17 1.77
N ASN A 66 11.92 5.08 1.12
CA ASN A 66 11.00 6.19 0.85
C ASN A 66 11.52 7.30 -0.08
N THR A 67 12.70 7.17 -0.68
CA THR A 67 13.35 8.22 -1.50
C THR A 67 12.62 8.55 -2.80
N ARG A 68 11.76 7.64 -3.29
CA ARG A 68 10.88 7.86 -4.46
C ARG A 68 9.41 7.91 -4.07
N GLY A 69 9.17 8.28 -2.82
CA GLY A 69 7.86 8.30 -2.19
C GLY A 69 7.73 7.22 -1.12
N PRO A 70 6.79 7.40 -0.17
CA PRO A 70 6.58 6.49 0.95
C PRO A 70 6.23 5.08 0.47
N GLY A 71 6.82 4.04 1.07
CA GLY A 71 6.63 2.64 0.69
C GLY A 71 7.53 2.16 -0.45
N THR A 72 8.59 2.89 -0.78
CA THR A 72 9.55 2.51 -1.84
C THR A 72 10.90 2.10 -1.27
N VAL A 73 11.56 1.15 -1.93
CA VAL A 73 12.96 0.80 -1.73
C VAL A 73 13.79 1.28 -2.92
N GLY A 74 14.98 1.78 -2.63
CA GLY A 74 15.97 2.25 -3.62
C GLY A 74 16.33 3.73 -3.45
N PRO A 75 17.27 4.25 -4.28
CA PRO A 75 18.27 3.46 -4.99
C PRO A 75 19.13 2.65 -4.00
N CYS A 76 19.63 1.49 -4.42
CA CYS A 76 20.57 0.70 -3.63
C CYS A 76 21.94 0.68 -4.31
N GLU A 77 23.00 0.91 -3.54
CA GLU A 77 24.37 0.97 -4.04
C GLU A 77 25.25 0.02 -3.22
N VAL A 78 26.04 -0.80 -3.90
CA VAL A 78 27.02 -1.70 -3.28
C VAL A 78 28.41 -1.07 -3.39
N SER A 79 29.10 -0.97 -2.26
CA SER A 79 30.46 -0.41 -2.15
C SER A 79 31.41 -1.05 -3.15
N ALA A 80 32.30 -0.25 -3.74
CA ALA A 80 33.32 -0.74 -4.67
C ALA A 80 34.30 -1.74 -4.02
N ALA A 81 34.40 -1.74 -2.68
CA ALA A 81 35.22 -2.69 -1.93
C ALA A 81 34.64 -4.11 -1.91
N VAL A 82 33.35 -4.28 -2.20
CA VAL A 82 32.72 -5.62 -2.27
C VAL A 82 33.13 -6.30 -3.57
N THR A 83 33.68 -7.51 -3.45
CA THR A 83 34.15 -8.32 -4.57
C THR A 83 33.00 -8.62 -5.55
N ALA A 84 33.31 -8.68 -6.85
CA ALA A 84 32.32 -8.91 -7.91
C ALA A 84 31.41 -10.12 -7.64
N ALA A 85 31.95 -11.19 -7.06
CA ALA A 85 31.22 -12.41 -6.72
C ALA A 85 30.14 -12.20 -5.64
N LEU A 86 30.33 -11.26 -4.71
CA LEU A 86 29.41 -11.00 -3.60
C LEU A 86 28.47 -9.82 -3.85
N ARG A 87 28.69 -9.02 -4.91
CA ARG A 87 27.91 -7.78 -5.14
C ARG A 87 26.41 -8.01 -5.24
N ALA A 88 25.97 -8.99 -6.03
CA ALA A 88 24.55 -9.32 -6.17
C ALA A 88 23.95 -9.79 -4.83
N GLN A 89 24.72 -10.55 -4.06
CA GLN A 89 24.30 -11.05 -2.76
C GLN A 89 24.10 -9.92 -1.74
N VAL A 90 25.07 -9.00 -1.67
CA VAL A 90 25.00 -7.80 -0.81
C VAL A 90 23.86 -6.87 -1.24
N TYR A 91 23.67 -6.66 -2.55
CA TYR A 91 22.56 -5.88 -3.09
C TYR A 91 21.21 -6.43 -2.62
N TRP A 92 20.98 -7.72 -2.79
CA TRP A 92 19.70 -8.33 -2.44
C TRP A 92 19.48 -8.43 -0.93
N LEU A 93 20.54 -8.59 -0.12
CA LEU A 93 20.44 -8.48 1.33
C LEU A 93 20.06 -7.05 1.76
N LEU A 94 20.65 -6.01 1.16
CA LEU A 94 20.25 -4.62 1.41
C LEU A 94 18.78 -4.36 1.07
N VAL A 95 18.31 -4.84 -0.09
CA VAL A 95 16.90 -4.75 -0.48
C VAL A 95 16.00 -5.46 0.52
N HIS A 96 16.35 -6.68 0.93
CA HIS A 96 15.56 -7.46 1.89
C HIS A 96 15.45 -6.74 3.23
N VAL A 97 16.57 -6.27 3.79
CA VAL A 97 16.56 -5.52 5.06
C VAL A 97 15.76 -4.21 4.94
N ALA A 98 15.82 -3.54 3.78
CA ALA A 98 14.99 -2.36 3.53
C ALA A 98 13.48 -2.68 3.51
N LEU A 99 13.10 -3.84 2.95
CA LEU A 99 11.72 -4.34 2.94
C LEU A 99 11.23 -4.66 4.36
N GLU A 100 12.05 -5.34 5.16
CA GLU A 100 11.73 -5.62 6.58
C GLU A 100 11.54 -4.32 7.36
N ARG A 101 12.36 -3.30 7.07
CA ARG A 101 12.19 -1.99 7.69
C ARG A 101 10.86 -1.35 7.33
N LEU A 102 10.44 -1.41 6.07
CA LEU A 102 9.12 -0.91 5.66
C LEU A 102 7.99 -1.69 6.33
N GLU A 103 8.11 -3.01 6.45
CA GLU A 103 7.12 -3.83 7.17
C GLU A 103 7.01 -3.40 8.63
N TRP A 104 8.15 -3.22 9.31
CA TRP A 104 8.23 -2.74 10.69
C TRP A 104 7.63 -1.34 10.86
N LEU A 105 7.81 -0.46 9.87
CA LEU A 105 7.19 0.87 9.83
C LEU A 105 5.67 0.84 9.58
N GLY A 106 5.11 -0.33 9.25
CA GLY A 106 3.67 -0.54 9.14
C GLY A 106 3.13 -0.60 7.71
N TYR A 107 3.99 -0.77 6.70
CA TYR A 107 3.56 -1.05 5.34
C TYR A 107 3.09 -2.50 5.17
N ALA A 108 2.18 -2.74 4.23
CA ALA A 108 1.82 -4.09 3.77
C ALA A 108 2.46 -4.46 2.43
N TYR A 109 2.75 -3.45 1.62
CA TYR A 109 3.38 -3.58 0.31
C TYR A 109 4.53 -2.60 0.20
N ALA A 110 5.53 -2.93 -0.63
CA ALA A 110 6.57 -2.00 -1.01
C ALA A 110 6.87 -2.07 -2.51
N LEU A 111 7.18 -0.93 -3.13
CA LEU A 111 7.68 -0.88 -4.50
C LEU A 111 9.21 -0.95 -4.52
N VAL A 112 9.75 -1.83 -5.35
CA VAL A 112 11.19 -2.04 -5.54
C VAL A 112 11.52 -1.92 -7.01
N THR A 113 12.60 -1.20 -7.35
CA THR A 113 13.17 -1.27 -8.71
C THR A 113 14.16 -2.43 -8.79
N VAL A 114 13.96 -3.28 -9.78
CA VAL A 114 14.71 -4.50 -10.09
C VAL A 114 15.32 -4.36 -11.49
N ASP A 115 16.21 -3.38 -11.64
CA ASP A 115 17.00 -3.20 -12.87
C ASP A 115 18.38 -3.80 -12.72
N GLU A 116 19.07 -3.41 -11.66
CA GLU A 116 20.35 -3.98 -11.29
C GLU A 116 20.16 -5.37 -10.67
N HIS A 117 21.04 -6.31 -11.04
CA HIS A 117 21.05 -7.67 -10.50
C HIS A 117 19.73 -8.46 -10.67
N ALA A 118 18.89 -8.11 -11.66
CA ALA A 118 17.62 -8.79 -11.94
C ALA A 118 17.76 -10.31 -12.13
N ASP A 119 18.86 -10.76 -12.72
CA ASP A 119 19.16 -12.20 -12.92
C ASP A 119 19.32 -12.95 -11.58
N GLY A 120 19.65 -12.23 -10.51
CA GLY A 120 19.82 -12.74 -9.15
C GLY A 120 18.60 -12.57 -8.24
N PHE A 121 17.42 -12.18 -8.75
CA PHE A 121 16.25 -11.88 -7.93
C PHE A 121 15.90 -13.06 -6.99
N PRO A 122 15.98 -12.92 -5.65
CA PRO A 122 15.86 -14.04 -4.74
C PRO A 122 14.51 -14.77 -4.86
N PRO A 123 14.48 -16.11 -4.83
CA PRO A 123 13.24 -16.87 -4.92
C PRO A 123 12.17 -16.47 -3.88
N ALA A 124 12.58 -16.19 -2.65
CA ALA A 124 11.68 -15.75 -1.58
C ALA A 124 10.98 -14.41 -1.93
N LEU A 125 11.74 -13.41 -2.38
CA LEU A 125 11.18 -12.14 -2.81
C LEU A 125 10.33 -12.29 -4.08
N ARG A 126 10.77 -13.15 -5.01
CA ARG A 126 10.02 -13.44 -6.25
C ARG A 126 8.63 -14.01 -5.94
N GLN A 127 8.52 -14.93 -4.99
CA GLN A 127 7.24 -15.51 -4.56
C GLN A 127 6.29 -14.47 -3.93
N ALA A 128 6.84 -13.49 -3.21
CA ALA A 128 6.09 -12.38 -2.62
C ALA A 128 5.83 -11.23 -3.60
N SER A 129 6.37 -11.28 -4.82
CA SER A 129 6.31 -10.18 -5.77
C SER A 129 5.14 -10.26 -6.75
N TRP A 130 4.79 -9.10 -7.29
CA TRP A 130 4.01 -8.94 -8.50
C TRP A 130 4.62 -7.80 -9.33
N TRP A 131 4.89 -8.04 -10.61
CA TRP A 131 5.50 -7.05 -11.49
C TRP A 131 4.50 -5.97 -11.88
N VAL A 132 4.87 -4.71 -11.64
CA VAL A 132 4.01 -3.57 -11.97
C VAL A 132 3.79 -3.55 -13.49
N PRO A 133 2.54 -3.55 -13.95
CA PRO A 133 2.22 -3.56 -15.37
C PRO A 133 2.57 -2.22 -16.01
N ASP A 134 2.99 -2.26 -17.27
CA ASP A 134 3.25 -1.06 -18.06
C ASP A 134 1.93 -0.27 -18.27
N PRO A 135 1.85 1.01 -17.84
CA PRO A 135 0.64 1.81 -17.95
C PRO A 135 0.30 2.22 -19.39
N THR A 136 1.21 2.09 -20.37
CA THR A 136 0.96 2.55 -21.75
C THR A 136 0.05 1.61 -22.55
N GLY A 137 -0.16 0.38 -22.08
CA GLY A 137 -1.01 -0.61 -22.76
C GLY A 137 -2.45 -0.59 -22.23
N HIS A 138 -3.42 -0.33 -23.10
CA HIS A 138 -4.83 -0.46 -22.70
C HIS A 138 -5.19 -1.94 -22.49
N LYS A 139 -5.59 -2.30 -21.26
CA LYS A 139 -6.11 -3.63 -20.91
C LYS A 139 -7.54 -3.55 -20.40
N SER A 140 -8.39 -4.47 -20.86
CA SER A 140 -9.77 -4.58 -20.40
C SER A 140 -9.83 -4.90 -18.90
N ALA A 141 -10.91 -4.50 -18.23
CA ALA A 141 -11.10 -4.81 -16.81
C ALA A 141 -11.00 -6.31 -16.50
N VAL A 142 -11.49 -7.16 -17.41
CA VAL A 142 -11.45 -8.62 -17.25
C VAL A 142 -10.03 -9.18 -17.30
N SER A 143 -9.13 -8.61 -18.10
CA SER A 143 -7.73 -9.07 -18.16
C SER A 143 -6.84 -8.50 -17.06
N ARG A 144 -7.34 -7.49 -16.34
CA ARG A 144 -6.72 -6.94 -15.12
C ARG A 144 -7.21 -7.61 -13.85
N ASP A 145 -8.16 -8.54 -13.96
CA ASP A 145 -8.76 -9.26 -12.84
C ASP A 145 -8.20 -10.68 -12.70
N ASP A 146 -8.32 -11.24 -11.49
CA ASP A 146 -8.13 -12.65 -11.18
C ASP A 146 -9.42 -13.19 -10.55
N LYS A 147 -10.22 -13.89 -11.34
CA LYS A 147 -11.52 -14.42 -10.91
C LYS A 147 -11.41 -15.65 -10.00
N SER A 148 -10.21 -16.22 -9.85
CA SER A 148 -10.00 -17.35 -8.94
C SER A 148 -9.98 -16.92 -7.47
N LEU A 149 -9.77 -15.63 -7.21
CA LEU A 149 -9.71 -15.07 -5.87
C LEU A 149 -11.10 -14.70 -5.36
N GLU A 150 -11.45 -15.13 -4.14
CA GLU A 150 -12.69 -14.76 -3.46
C GLU A 150 -12.79 -13.23 -3.30
N TRP A 151 -11.69 -12.61 -2.86
CA TRP A 151 -11.48 -11.17 -2.79
C TRP A 151 -10.04 -10.87 -3.16
N ALA A 152 -9.71 -9.62 -3.47
CA ALA A 152 -8.33 -9.26 -3.78
C ALA A 152 -8.01 -7.82 -3.41
N ASP A 153 -6.73 -7.56 -3.19
CA ASP A 153 -6.20 -6.21 -3.08
C ASP A 153 -5.94 -5.66 -4.49
N LEU A 154 -6.29 -4.39 -4.74
CA LEU A 154 -6.16 -3.74 -6.05
C LEU A 154 -5.09 -2.65 -6.01
N PHE A 155 -4.10 -2.74 -6.89
CA PHE A 155 -3.03 -1.76 -7.01
C PHE A 155 -3.40 -0.62 -7.97
N ILE A 156 -2.97 0.59 -7.63
CA ILE A 156 -2.92 1.74 -8.54
C ILE A 156 -1.61 2.51 -8.38
N ASP A 157 -0.97 2.84 -9.50
CA ASP A 157 0.21 3.69 -9.54
C ASP A 157 -0.19 5.16 -9.59
N LEU A 158 0.02 5.89 -8.49
CA LEU A 158 -0.38 7.30 -8.38
C LEU A 158 0.56 8.24 -9.14
N ARG A 159 1.74 7.76 -9.56
CA ARG A 159 2.70 8.55 -10.35
C ARG A 159 2.20 8.74 -11.78
N THR A 160 1.50 7.73 -12.31
CA THR A 160 1.02 7.70 -13.70
C THR A 160 -0.50 7.84 -13.79
N TRP A 161 -1.23 7.64 -12.70
CA TRP A 161 -2.66 7.86 -12.63
C TRP A 161 -3.02 9.33 -12.91
N THR A 162 -4.06 9.53 -13.71
CA THR A 162 -4.66 10.84 -13.99
C THR A 162 -6.06 10.86 -13.38
N PRO A 163 -6.34 11.80 -12.47
CA PRO A 163 -7.68 11.96 -11.90
C PRO A 163 -8.73 12.22 -12.99
N SER A 164 -9.92 11.67 -12.81
CA SER A 164 -11.10 12.03 -13.58
C SER A 164 -11.69 13.36 -13.11
N ASP A 165 -12.53 13.98 -13.93
CA ASP A 165 -13.31 15.18 -13.56
C ASP A 165 -14.52 14.85 -12.64
N THR A 166 -14.48 13.72 -11.92
CA THR A 166 -15.59 13.31 -11.04
C THR A 166 -15.81 14.39 -9.99
N PRO A 167 -17.03 14.96 -9.89
CA PRO A 167 -17.29 16.06 -8.98
C PRO A 167 -17.37 15.57 -7.54
N THR A 168 -16.91 16.42 -6.62
CA THR A 168 -17.09 16.21 -5.17
C THR A 168 -18.51 16.54 -4.70
N SER A 169 -19.34 17.12 -5.56
CA SER A 169 -20.78 17.34 -5.35
C SER A 169 -21.60 16.51 -6.32
N LEU A 170 -22.56 15.75 -5.82
CA LEU A 170 -23.35 14.79 -6.60
C LEU A 170 -24.82 14.96 -6.27
N THR A 171 -25.67 14.97 -7.29
CA THR A 171 -27.13 14.82 -7.08
C THR A 171 -27.52 13.37 -7.34
N VAL A 172 -27.99 12.68 -6.30
CA VAL A 172 -28.42 11.27 -6.37
C VAL A 172 -29.82 11.16 -5.77
N ASN A 173 -30.80 10.74 -6.55
CA ASN A 173 -32.22 10.66 -6.14
C ASN A 173 -32.77 11.96 -5.53
N GLY A 174 -32.38 13.11 -6.08
CA GLY A 174 -32.80 14.42 -5.56
C GLY A 174 -32.13 14.82 -4.25
N ARG A 175 -31.21 14.00 -3.71
CA ARG A 175 -30.33 14.35 -2.59
C ARG A 175 -29.09 15.06 -3.12
N ASP A 176 -28.67 16.13 -2.47
CA ASP A 176 -27.44 16.85 -2.78
C ASP A 176 -26.34 16.38 -1.83
N LEU A 177 -25.36 15.68 -2.37
CA LEU A 177 -24.34 14.94 -1.62
C LEU A 177 -22.97 15.55 -1.83
N TRP A 178 -22.15 15.52 -0.78
CA TRP A 178 -20.75 15.93 -0.78
C TRP A 178 -19.81 14.79 -0.45
N VAL A 179 -18.77 14.67 -1.26
CA VAL A 179 -17.61 13.80 -1.03
C VAL A 179 -16.45 14.68 -0.61
N ARG A 180 -16.00 14.55 0.64
CA ARG A 180 -14.97 15.42 1.21
C ARG A 180 -14.23 14.77 2.38
N ARG A 181 -13.10 15.36 2.76
CA ARG A 181 -12.46 15.09 4.06
C ARG A 181 -13.43 15.44 5.22
N PRO A 182 -13.48 14.63 6.31
CA PRO A 182 -14.21 15.00 7.51
C PRO A 182 -13.60 16.22 8.22
N GLU A 183 -14.42 16.97 8.92
CA GLU A 183 -13.99 18.03 9.82
C GLU A 183 -13.59 17.43 11.18
N ALA A 184 -12.64 18.05 11.89
CA ALA A 184 -12.17 17.56 13.19
C ALA A 184 -13.31 17.40 14.22
N SER A 185 -14.31 18.29 14.17
CA SER A 185 -15.50 18.22 15.05
C SER A 185 -16.41 17.03 14.78
N GLU A 186 -16.24 16.32 13.67
CA GLU A 186 -17.06 15.17 13.28
C GLU A 186 -16.50 13.83 13.79
N ALA A 187 -15.33 13.83 14.45
CA ALA A 187 -14.61 12.61 14.81
C ALA A 187 -15.45 11.63 15.65
N LEU A 188 -16.05 12.09 16.74
CA LEU A 188 -16.85 11.23 17.63
C LEU A 188 -18.12 10.71 16.92
N LEU A 189 -18.79 11.58 16.16
CA LEU A 189 -19.99 11.24 15.40
C LEU A 189 -19.70 10.11 14.40
N LEU A 190 -18.61 10.21 13.64
CA LEU A 190 -18.23 9.24 12.63
C LEU A 190 -17.79 7.90 13.23
N VAL A 191 -17.04 7.91 14.34
CA VAL A 191 -16.63 6.69 15.04
C VAL A 191 -17.84 5.92 15.54
N ASP A 192 -18.79 6.61 16.18
CA ASP A 192 -19.99 5.97 16.73
C ASP A 192 -20.91 5.45 15.61
N TRP A 193 -21.12 6.25 14.56
CA TRP A 193 -21.88 5.82 13.39
C TRP A 193 -21.28 4.58 12.71
N LEU A 194 -19.96 4.58 12.41
CA LEU A 194 -19.31 3.41 11.80
C LEU A 194 -19.37 2.18 12.70
N ARG A 195 -19.24 2.35 14.02
CA ARG A 195 -19.34 1.23 14.97
C ARG A 195 -20.73 0.60 14.97
N GLU A 196 -21.78 1.43 14.96
CA GLU A 196 -23.17 0.97 14.96
C GLU A 196 -23.59 0.35 13.62
N THR A 197 -23.15 0.93 12.49
CA THR A 197 -23.58 0.52 11.16
C THR A 197 -22.74 -0.62 10.57
N PHE A 198 -21.43 -0.65 10.83
CA PHE A 198 -20.51 -1.57 10.17
C PHE A 198 -19.54 -2.30 11.10
N GLY A 199 -19.60 -2.02 12.41
CA GLY A 199 -18.82 -2.71 13.43
C GLY A 199 -17.46 -2.08 13.76
N GLY A 200 -16.74 -2.74 14.67
CA GLY A 200 -15.54 -2.17 15.30
C GLY A 200 -14.33 -2.01 14.38
N GLY A 201 -14.26 -2.77 13.27
CA GLY A 201 -13.16 -2.70 12.31
C GLY A 201 -13.04 -1.31 11.67
N TRP A 202 -14.05 -0.90 10.90
CA TRP A 202 -14.06 0.41 10.25
C TRP A 202 -14.16 1.57 11.25
N ALA A 203 -14.80 1.37 12.40
CA ALA A 203 -14.78 2.35 13.49
C ALA A 203 -13.35 2.65 13.99
N SER A 204 -12.49 1.62 14.05
CA SER A 204 -11.08 1.78 14.43
C SER A 204 -10.28 2.49 13.33
N GLU A 205 -10.60 2.22 12.06
CA GLU A 205 -9.92 2.86 10.93
C GLU A 205 -10.25 4.36 10.83
N ILE A 206 -11.52 4.76 10.92
CA ILE A 206 -11.89 6.18 10.95
C ILE A 206 -11.23 6.88 12.13
N GLN A 207 -11.21 6.25 13.31
CA GLN A 207 -10.59 6.82 14.51
C GLN A 207 -9.11 7.09 14.27
N ARG A 208 -8.39 6.13 13.68
CA ARG A 208 -6.99 6.30 13.31
C ARG A 208 -6.79 7.41 12.27
N SER A 209 -7.71 7.60 11.33
CA SER A 209 -7.57 8.64 10.31
C SER A 209 -7.47 10.06 10.91
N PHE A 210 -8.13 10.31 12.05
CA PHE A 210 -8.06 11.59 12.77
C PHE A 210 -6.75 11.84 13.52
N SER A 211 -5.89 10.82 13.68
CA SER A 211 -4.55 10.98 14.26
C SER A 211 -3.51 11.50 13.26
N ARG A 212 -3.92 11.74 12.02
CA ARG A 212 -3.07 12.17 10.91
C ARG A 212 -3.39 13.59 10.50
N ASP A 213 -2.37 14.29 10.05
CA ASP A 213 -2.47 15.66 9.57
C ASP A 213 -1.94 15.75 8.13
N PRO A 214 -2.79 16.07 7.13
CA PRO A 214 -4.25 16.21 7.24
C PRO A 214 -4.95 14.86 7.51
N ILE A 215 -6.22 14.91 7.92
CA ILE A 215 -7.05 13.72 8.18
C ILE A 215 -7.05 12.80 6.95
N SER A 216 -6.79 11.50 7.17
CA SER A 216 -6.56 10.53 6.09
C SER A 216 -7.81 9.73 5.69
N SER A 217 -8.93 10.43 5.54
CA SER A 217 -10.18 9.82 5.14
C SER A 217 -11.06 10.78 4.34
N VAL A 218 -12.03 10.21 3.64
CA VAL A 218 -13.05 10.89 2.86
C VAL A 218 -14.39 10.28 3.23
N ILE A 219 -15.42 11.12 3.31
CA ILE A 219 -16.79 10.74 3.65
C ILE A 219 -17.78 11.24 2.60
N VAL A 220 -18.92 10.55 2.49
CA VAL A 220 -20.09 11.03 1.74
C VAL A 220 -21.12 11.56 2.73
N VAL A 221 -21.54 12.80 2.52
CA VAL A 221 -22.47 13.50 3.42
C VAL A 221 -23.64 14.11 2.65
N ASP A 222 -24.85 13.94 3.16
CA ASP A 222 -26.04 14.66 2.71
C ASP A 222 -26.00 16.11 3.22
N ARG A 223 -26.25 17.06 2.31
CA ARG A 223 -26.26 18.48 2.61
C ARG A 223 -27.55 18.96 3.27
N ASP A 224 -28.60 18.15 3.26
CA ASP A 224 -29.84 18.48 3.95
C ASP A 224 -29.59 18.56 5.46
N LYS A 225 -29.64 19.79 5.98
CA LYS A 225 -29.44 20.09 7.41
C LYS A 225 -30.67 19.77 8.26
N ALA A 226 -31.81 19.46 7.66
CA ALA A 226 -33.01 19.03 8.37
C ALA A 226 -32.89 17.56 8.84
N LEU A 227 -32.06 16.75 8.18
CA LEU A 227 -31.76 15.39 8.60
C LEU A 227 -30.96 15.37 9.91
N ALA A 228 -31.17 14.34 10.74
CA ALA A 228 -30.34 14.14 11.91
C ALA A 228 -28.87 13.91 11.49
N PRO A 229 -27.87 14.30 12.31
CA PRO A 229 -26.46 14.24 11.90
C PRO A 229 -25.99 12.87 11.40
N LYS A 230 -26.41 11.76 12.03
CA LYS A 230 -26.05 10.40 11.60
C LYS A 230 -26.71 10.03 10.26
N ASP A 231 -27.94 10.45 10.01
CA ASP A 231 -28.69 10.15 8.77
C ASP A 231 -28.12 10.88 7.55
N ARG A 232 -27.26 11.88 7.79
CA ARG A 232 -26.50 12.58 6.75
C ARG A 232 -25.26 11.81 6.32
N LEU A 233 -24.79 10.82 7.07
CA LEU A 233 -23.58 10.06 6.75
C LEU A 233 -23.93 8.86 5.87
N LEU A 234 -23.33 8.79 4.68
CA LEU A 234 -23.68 7.79 3.67
C LEU A 234 -22.53 6.86 3.31
N GLY A 235 -21.29 7.28 3.53
CA GLY A 235 -20.15 6.45 3.22
C GLY A 235 -18.84 6.99 3.72
N PHE A 236 -17.84 6.12 3.71
CA PHE A 236 -16.50 6.37 4.22
C PHE A 236 -15.47 5.55 3.45
N LEU A 237 -14.31 6.16 3.24
CA LEU A 237 -13.10 5.50 2.76
C LEU A 237 -11.88 6.16 3.43
N ALA A 238 -10.94 5.36 3.92
CA ALA A 238 -9.70 5.85 4.52
C ALA A 238 -8.45 5.38 3.80
N TYR A 239 -7.34 6.06 4.05
CA TYR A 239 -6.01 5.63 3.63
C TYR A 239 -5.03 5.70 4.80
N ASP A 240 -3.97 4.88 4.75
CA ASP A 240 -2.94 4.76 5.78
C ASP A 240 -3.47 4.40 7.19
N THR A 241 -4.68 3.82 7.27
CA THR A 241 -5.37 3.45 8.53
C THR A 241 -5.19 1.99 8.89
N ALA A 242 -5.38 1.06 7.96
CA ALA A 242 -5.07 -0.35 8.23
C ALA A 242 -3.55 -0.57 8.21
N ARG A 243 -2.92 -0.18 7.12
CA ARG A 243 -1.48 -0.23 6.85
C ARG A 243 -1.09 0.96 5.98
N LEU A 244 0.18 1.37 6.06
CA LEU A 244 0.70 2.42 5.19
C LEU A 244 0.71 1.95 3.73
N GLY A 245 0.40 2.85 2.80
CA GLY A 245 0.27 2.57 1.38
C GLY A 245 -1.08 1.98 0.96
N MET A 246 -2.00 1.74 1.91
CA MET A 246 -3.29 1.11 1.65
C MET A 246 -4.47 2.05 1.83
N LEU A 247 -5.52 1.81 1.04
CA LEU A 247 -6.87 2.30 1.25
C LEU A 247 -7.71 1.20 1.90
N SER A 248 -8.62 1.58 2.80
CA SER A 248 -9.62 0.68 3.40
C SER A 248 -10.58 0.14 2.33
N THR A 249 -11.42 -0.83 2.70
CA THR A 249 -12.61 -1.14 1.91
C THR A 249 -13.60 0.03 1.98
N ILE A 250 -14.47 0.12 0.96
CA ILE A 250 -15.53 1.14 0.90
C ILE A 250 -16.66 0.74 1.85
N ALA A 251 -17.02 1.65 2.74
CA ALA A 251 -18.22 1.54 3.55
C ALA A 251 -19.31 2.43 2.94
N LEU A 252 -20.42 1.85 2.50
CA LEU A 252 -21.62 2.58 2.05
C LEU A 252 -22.83 2.05 2.80
N VAL A 253 -23.71 2.94 3.24
CA VAL A 253 -24.93 2.55 3.96
C VAL A 253 -25.89 1.77 3.04
N PRO A 254 -26.71 0.85 3.58
CA PRO A 254 -27.72 0.13 2.80
C PRO A 254 -28.65 1.04 1.97
N GLU A 255 -28.96 2.23 2.46
CA GLU A 255 -29.82 3.23 1.83
C GLU A 255 -29.17 3.87 0.59
N ALA A 256 -27.87 3.67 0.39
CA ALA A 256 -27.14 4.07 -0.81
C ALA A 256 -27.22 3.03 -1.95
N ARG A 257 -27.83 1.85 -1.70
CA ARG A 257 -28.00 0.79 -2.72
C ARG A 257 -28.78 1.32 -3.94
N GLY A 258 -28.35 0.90 -5.12
CA GLY A 258 -28.84 1.40 -6.42
C GLY A 258 -28.01 2.54 -6.99
N HIS A 259 -27.19 3.20 -6.16
CA HIS A 259 -26.29 4.31 -6.54
C HIS A 259 -24.86 4.09 -6.03
N ASP A 260 -24.62 2.91 -5.47
CA ASP A 260 -23.39 2.43 -4.89
C ASP A 260 -22.21 2.57 -5.84
N LEU A 261 -22.42 2.38 -7.16
CA LEU A 261 -21.35 2.59 -8.13
C LEU A 261 -20.89 4.07 -8.20
N ALA A 262 -21.82 5.02 -8.36
CA ALA A 262 -21.46 6.43 -8.49
C ALA A 262 -20.80 6.98 -7.21
N LEU A 263 -21.34 6.60 -6.05
CA LEU A 263 -20.81 6.99 -4.74
C LEU A 263 -19.46 6.33 -4.46
N SER A 264 -19.30 5.04 -4.78
CA SER A 264 -18.02 4.35 -4.65
C SER A 264 -16.95 4.97 -5.54
N VAL A 265 -17.29 5.31 -6.78
CA VAL A 265 -16.36 5.95 -7.71
C VAL A 265 -15.94 7.31 -7.19
N ALA A 266 -16.87 8.15 -6.75
CA ALA A 266 -16.52 9.46 -6.21
C ALA A 266 -15.69 9.36 -4.93
N LEU A 267 -16.01 8.43 -4.02
CA LEU A 267 -15.21 8.16 -2.82
C LEU A 267 -13.79 7.70 -3.15
N ILE A 268 -13.63 6.70 -4.03
CA ILE A 268 -12.32 6.20 -4.44
C ILE A 268 -11.52 7.33 -5.10
N GLU A 269 -12.11 8.04 -6.06
CA GLU A 269 -11.45 9.11 -6.77
C GLU A 269 -10.93 10.19 -5.81
N GLU A 270 -11.78 10.70 -4.92
CA GLU A 270 -11.39 11.73 -3.97
C GLU A 270 -10.34 11.22 -2.97
N CYS A 271 -10.49 9.99 -2.48
CA CYS A 271 -9.51 9.38 -1.58
C CYS A 271 -8.15 9.20 -2.27
N LEU A 272 -8.11 8.82 -3.56
CA LEU A 272 -6.89 8.71 -4.34
C LEU A 272 -6.23 10.08 -4.57
N ARG A 273 -7.02 11.14 -4.82
CA ARG A 273 -6.50 12.52 -4.91
C ARG A 273 -5.83 12.93 -3.61
N GLU A 274 -6.49 12.69 -2.47
CA GLU A 274 -5.97 13.03 -1.15
C GLU A 274 -4.75 12.18 -0.76
N ALA A 275 -4.77 10.88 -1.06
CA ALA A 275 -3.64 9.98 -0.88
C ALA A 275 -2.41 10.46 -1.67
N ARG A 276 -2.60 10.79 -2.96
CA ARG A 276 -1.55 11.36 -3.82
C ARG A 276 -1.04 12.70 -3.29
N ALA A 277 -1.94 13.61 -2.91
CA ALA A 277 -1.58 14.91 -2.34
C ALA A 277 -0.78 14.79 -1.04
N SER A 278 -1.03 13.72 -0.27
CA SER A 278 -0.23 13.40 0.92
C SER A 278 1.18 12.88 0.60
N GLY A 279 1.53 12.69 -0.67
CA GLY A 279 2.83 12.22 -1.15
C GLY A 279 2.92 10.72 -1.44
N MET A 280 1.81 9.98 -1.45
CA MET A 280 1.83 8.55 -1.81
C MET A 280 2.16 8.38 -3.30
N SER A 281 3.10 7.47 -3.62
CA SER A 281 3.46 7.13 -5.01
C SER A 281 2.61 6.00 -5.58
N TYR A 282 1.98 5.20 -4.72
CA TYR A 282 1.03 4.16 -5.08
C TYR A 282 -0.04 4.04 -4.00
N ALA A 283 -1.12 3.36 -4.33
CA ALA A 283 -2.14 2.96 -3.38
C ALA A 283 -2.55 1.51 -3.64
N VAL A 284 -2.94 0.81 -2.56
CA VAL A 284 -3.54 -0.52 -2.63
C VAL A 284 -4.93 -0.47 -1.98
N LEU A 285 -5.97 -0.63 -2.77
CA LEU A 285 -7.34 -0.76 -2.29
C LEU A 285 -7.54 -2.17 -1.73
N GLY A 286 -7.74 -2.25 -0.42
CA GLY A 286 -7.77 -3.51 0.29
C GLY A 286 -9.06 -4.31 0.12
N GLY A 287 -8.98 -5.64 0.08
CA GLY A 287 -10.08 -6.54 0.40
C GLY A 287 -11.32 -6.48 -0.50
N VAL A 288 -11.15 -6.26 -1.81
CA VAL A 288 -12.27 -6.07 -2.74
C VAL A 288 -12.86 -7.41 -3.20
N GLY A 289 -14.06 -7.73 -2.72
CA GLY A 289 -14.84 -8.93 -3.04
C GLY A 289 -15.65 -8.80 -4.34
N GLU A 290 -16.96 -9.05 -4.28
CA GLU A 290 -17.86 -9.10 -5.45
C GLU A 290 -17.84 -7.85 -6.34
N ALA A 291 -17.61 -6.67 -5.75
CA ALA A 291 -17.53 -5.39 -6.47
C ALA A 291 -16.24 -5.19 -7.28
N ARG A 292 -15.28 -6.12 -7.21
CA ARG A 292 -13.95 -6.00 -7.83
C ARG A 292 -14.00 -5.69 -9.31
N LEU A 293 -14.77 -6.46 -10.08
CA LEU A 293 -14.88 -6.24 -11.52
C LEU A 293 -15.51 -4.88 -11.86
N ALA A 294 -16.44 -4.39 -11.04
CA ALA A 294 -17.04 -3.06 -11.21
C ALA A 294 -16.01 -1.96 -10.94
N ALA A 295 -15.21 -2.07 -9.87
CA ALA A 295 -14.11 -1.15 -9.60
C ALA A 295 -13.09 -1.12 -10.74
N LEU A 296 -12.68 -2.29 -11.25
CA LEU A 296 -11.76 -2.37 -12.39
C LEU A 296 -12.34 -1.75 -13.67
N ARG A 297 -13.66 -1.84 -13.89
CA ARG A 297 -14.34 -1.17 -15.02
C ARG A 297 -14.36 0.35 -14.85
N ALA A 298 -14.59 0.84 -13.64
CA ALA A 298 -14.64 2.27 -13.36
C ALA A 298 -13.25 2.93 -13.41
N PHE A 299 -12.20 2.21 -12.98
CA PHE A 299 -10.83 2.73 -12.95
C PHE A 299 -9.92 1.89 -13.84
N SER A 300 -9.56 2.43 -15.00
CA SER A 300 -8.64 1.79 -15.96
C SER A 300 -7.24 1.55 -15.40
N ALA A 301 -6.83 2.34 -14.40
CA ALA A 301 -5.53 2.25 -13.74
C ALA A 301 -5.45 1.21 -12.62
N LEU A 302 -6.58 0.63 -12.17
CA LEU A 302 -6.57 -0.41 -11.13
C LEU A 302 -6.14 -1.77 -11.67
N TRP A 303 -5.47 -2.57 -10.85
CA TRP A 303 -5.06 -3.93 -11.18
C TRP A 303 -5.25 -4.86 -10.00
N THR A 304 -5.81 -6.04 -10.22
CA THR A 304 -5.84 -7.08 -9.20
C THR A 304 -4.42 -7.55 -8.90
N ILE A 305 -4.03 -7.56 -7.63
CA ILE A 305 -2.75 -8.09 -7.17
C ILE A 305 -2.89 -9.61 -6.98
N PRO A 306 -2.22 -10.46 -7.79
CA PRO A 306 -2.28 -11.91 -7.62
C PRO A 306 -1.72 -12.33 -6.25
N GLY A 307 -2.27 -13.40 -5.67
CA GLY A 307 -1.82 -13.91 -4.37
C GLY A 307 -2.15 -13.01 -3.17
N SER A 308 -2.95 -11.97 -3.35
CA SER A 308 -3.40 -11.09 -2.27
C SER A 308 -4.55 -11.66 -1.43
N CYS A 309 -4.96 -12.91 -1.67
CA CYS A 309 -5.96 -13.62 -0.88
C CYS A 309 -5.36 -14.92 -0.32
N PRO A 310 -5.33 -15.11 1.02
CA PRO A 310 -5.73 -14.15 2.06
C PRO A 310 -4.70 -13.03 2.25
N GLY A 311 -5.17 -11.79 2.18
CA GLY A 311 -4.39 -10.56 2.40
C GLY A 311 -4.26 -10.15 3.87
N ILE A 312 -3.87 -8.89 4.10
CA ILE A 312 -3.43 -8.42 5.42
C ILE A 312 -4.54 -8.35 6.48
N PHE A 313 -5.80 -8.10 6.07
CA PHE A 313 -6.94 -7.95 6.99
C PHE A 313 -7.30 -9.24 7.75
N GLY A 314 -6.84 -10.40 7.28
CA GLY A 314 -7.07 -11.70 7.92
C GLY A 314 -6.13 -12.02 9.09
N ARG A 315 -5.11 -11.18 9.34
CA ARG A 315 -4.00 -11.52 10.26
C ARG A 315 -4.11 -10.93 11.66
N GLY A 316 -5.11 -10.07 11.91
CA GLY A 316 -5.36 -9.47 13.22
C GLY A 316 -6.20 -10.38 14.13
N VAL A 317 -6.10 -10.17 15.45
CA VAL A 317 -7.06 -10.74 16.40
C VAL A 317 -8.41 -10.06 16.17
N ARG A 318 -9.45 -10.84 15.92
CA ARG A 318 -10.81 -10.34 15.68
C ARG A 318 -11.68 -10.59 16.91
N ASN A 319 -12.56 -9.62 17.21
CA ASN A 319 -13.67 -9.80 18.16
C ASN A 319 -14.81 -10.56 17.51
#